data_AF-A0A183DL59-F1
#
_entry.id   AF-A0A183DL59-F1
#
_cell.length_a   1.000
_cell.length_b   1.000
_cell.length_c   1.000
_cell.angle_alpha   90.00
_cell.angle_beta   90.00
_cell.angle_gamma   90.00
#
_symmetry.space_group_name_H-M   'P 1'
#
loop_
_entity.id
_entity.type
_entity.pdbx_description
1 polymer ?
#
loop_
_entity_poly.entity_id
_entity_poly.type
_entity_poly.pdbx_seq_one_letter_code
_entity_poly.pdbx_strand_id
1 'polypeptide(L)' 'MAEVNRVDDRTLPIDEQLDPSFFESVDYFVEKGISVITPKLIDELKSNCLNDAQKQSYVKGILATIKSVNKVRFLIGT' A
#
# COMPACT_ATOMS: atom_id res chain seq x y z
N MET A 1 -6.93 24.53 -21.34
CA MET A 1 -6.32 23.57 -20.41
C MET A 1 -5.51 24.38 -19.43
N ALA A 2 -5.87 24.37 -18.14
CA ALA A 2 -5.14 25.15 -17.14
C ALA A 2 -3.77 24.52 -16.91
N GLU A 3 -2.72 25.34 -16.88
CA GLU A 3 -1.36 24.90 -16.57
C GLU A 3 -1.30 24.51 -15.08
N VAL A 4 -1.14 23.22 -14.80
CA VAL A 4 -1.05 22.70 -13.43
C VAL A 4 0.31 23.10 -12.88
N ASN A 5 0.31 23.92 -11.83
CA ASN A 5 1.52 24.21 -11.07
C ASN A 5 1.92 22.93 -10.32
N ARG A 6 2.87 22.18 -10.87
CA ARG A 6 3.34 20.88 -10.34
C ARG A 6 3.86 20.96 -8.90
N VAL A 7 4.28 22.14 -8.43
CA VAL A 7 4.74 22.31 -7.04
C VAL A 7 3.55 22.31 -6.09
N ASP A 8 2.45 22.94 -6.49
CA ASP A 8 1.20 23.00 -5.72
C ASP A 8 0.52 21.62 -5.66
N ASP A 9 0.46 20.92 -6.80
CA ASP A 9 -0.13 19.58 -6.91
C ASP A 9 0.51 18.56 -5.94
N ARG A 10 1.84 18.54 -5.84
CA ARG A 10 2.58 17.59 -4.99
C ARG A 10 2.36 17.78 -3.49
N THR A 11 1.75 18.89 -3.09
CA THR A 11 1.40 19.15 -1.68
C THR A 11 0.04 18.58 -1.30
N LEU A 12 -0.78 18.22 -2.28
CA LEU A 12 -2.10 17.64 -2.05
C LEU A 12 -1.99 16.19 -1.56
N PRO A 13 -3.00 15.67 -0.85
CA PRO A 13 -3.14 14.24 -0.62
C PRO A 13 -3.10 13.46 -1.94
N ILE A 14 -2.52 12.26 -1.95
CA ILE A 14 -2.34 11.43 -3.17
C ILE A 14 -3.64 11.19 -3.96
N ASP A 15 -4.79 11.07 -3.27
CA ASP A 15 -6.12 10.88 -3.89
C ASP A 15 -6.64 12.15 -4.61
N GLU A 16 -6.03 13.30 -4.33
CA GLU A 16 -6.38 14.63 -4.88
C GLU A 16 -5.34 15.16 -5.88
N GLN A 17 -4.17 14.53 -5.99
CA GLN A 17 -3.12 14.90 -6.95
C GLN A 17 -3.55 14.57 -8.39
N LEU A 18 -3.28 15.49 -9.33
CA LEU A 18 -3.51 15.30 -10.76
C LEU A 18 -2.39 14.49 -11.43
N ASP A 19 -1.15 14.59 -10.93
CA ASP A 19 0.02 13.87 -11.46
C ASP A 19 0.85 13.24 -10.32
N PRO A 20 0.28 12.30 -9.54
CA PRO A 20 1.00 11.68 -8.44
C PRO A 20 2.15 10.80 -8.95
N SER A 21 3.21 10.70 -8.14
CA SER A 21 4.25 9.70 -8.37
C SER A 21 3.60 8.31 -8.45
N PHE A 22 3.91 7.56 -9.51
CA PHE A 22 3.35 6.22 -9.72
C PHE A 22 3.54 5.32 -8.50
N PHE A 23 4.74 5.30 -7.91
CA PHE A 23 5.02 4.47 -6.75
C PHE A 23 4.24 4.94 -5.51
N GLU A 24 4.13 6.24 -5.27
CA GLU A 24 3.41 6.78 -4.10
C GLU A 24 1.90 6.59 -4.25
N SER A 25 1.37 6.73 -5.47
CA SER A 25 -0.03 6.46 -5.80
C SER A 25 -0.39 5.00 -5.54
N VAL A 26 0.40 4.07 -6.09
CA VAL A 26 0.20 2.64 -5.88
C VAL A 26 0.31 2.28 -4.40
N ASP A 27 1.31 2.81 -3.69
CA ASP A 27 1.50 2.56 -2.26
C ASP A 27 0.28 3.01 -1.44
N TYR A 28 -0.22 4.22 -1.70
CA TYR A 28 -1.39 4.78 -1.03
C TYR A 28 -2.65 3.92 -1.22
N PHE A 29 -2.96 3.51 -2.45
CA PHE A 29 -4.16 2.71 -2.72
C PHE A 29 -4.03 1.28 -2.19
N VAL A 30 -2.82 0.71 -2.19
CA VAL A 30 -2.56 -0.59 -1.57
C VAL A 30 -2.76 -0.51 -0.05
N GLU A 31 -2.24 0.53 0.61
CA GLU A 31 -2.46 0.75 2.05
C GLU A 31 -3.95 0.95 2.38
N LYS A 32 -4.68 1.72 1.57
CA LYS A 32 -6.13 1.92 1.71
C LYS A 32 -6.87 0.58 1.62
N GLY A 33 -6.53 -0.26 0.64
CA GLY A 33 -7.09 -1.60 0.49
C GLY A 33 -6.75 -2.54 1.67
N ILE A 34 -5.49 -2.54 2.11
CA ILE A 34 -5.02 -3.30 3.28
C ILE A 34 -5.83 -2.93 4.52
N SER A 35 -6.01 -1.63 4.78
CA SER A 35 -6.75 -1.14 5.95
C SER A 35 -8.21 -1.62 5.96
N VAL A 36 -8.87 -1.59 4.79
CA VAL A 36 -10.26 -2.03 4.62
C VAL A 36 -10.42 -3.55 4.78
N ILE A 37 -9.50 -4.34 4.21
CA ILE A 37 -9.63 -5.81 4.18
C ILE A 37 -9.10 -6.50 5.45
N THR A 38 -8.14 -5.88 6.15
CA THR A 38 -7.53 -6.42 7.37
C THR A 38 -8.53 -6.93 8.43
N PRO A 39 -9.55 -6.17 8.85
CA PRO A 39 -10.49 -6.66 9.87
C PRO A 39 -11.24 -7.90 9.41
N LYS A 40 -11.59 -7.98 8.12
CA LYS A 40 -12.31 -9.12 7.57
C LYS A 40 -11.42 -10.36 7.49
N LEU A 41 -10.15 -10.20 7.14
CA LEU A 41 -9.17 -11.29 7.14
C LEU A 41 -8.90 -11.85 8.54
N ILE A 42 -8.94 -11.00 9.58
CA ILE A 42 -8.79 -11.44 10.97
C ILE A 42 -10.01 -12.25 11.41
N ASP A 43 -11.21 -11.79 11.07
CA ASP A 43 -12.49 -12.47 11.34
C ASP A 43 -12.57 -13.85 10.67
N GLU A 44 -12.15 -13.94 9.41
CA GLU A 44 -12.17 -15.20 8.64
C GLU A 44 -11.03 -16.16 9.00
N LEU A 45 -10.03 -15.72 9.76
CA LEU A 45 -8.90 -16.56 10.16
C LEU A 45 -9.34 -17.62 11.17
N LYS A 46 -9.72 -18.78 10.64
CA LYS A 46 -10.01 -20.01 11.39
C LYS A 46 -8.72 -20.60 11.95
N SER A 47 -8.24 -20.04 13.05
CA SER A 47 -7.14 -20.60 13.82
C SER A 47 -7.58 -20.86 15.26
N ASN A 48 -7.45 -22.12 15.67
CA ASN A 48 -7.69 -22.56 17.05
C ASN A 48 -6.46 -22.35 17.95
N CYS A 49 -5.32 -21.95 17.36
CA CYS A 49 -4.03 -21.88 18.05
C CYS A 49 -3.50 -20.46 18.24
N LEU A 50 -4.19 -19.45 17.69
CA LEU A 50 -3.76 -18.04 17.74
C LEU A 50 -4.78 -17.21 18.52
N ASN A 51 -4.30 -16.40 19.45
CA ASN A 51 -5.10 -15.35 20.08
C ASN A 51 -5.31 -14.15 19.12
N ASP A 52 -6.22 -13.24 19.45
CA ASP A 52 -6.61 -12.15 18.54
C ASP A 52 -5.44 -11.22 18.17
N ALA A 53 -4.53 -10.94 19.12
CA ALA A 53 -3.34 -10.14 18.86
C ALA A 53 -2.36 -10.84 17.89
N GLN A 54 -2.22 -12.17 18.02
CA GLN A 54 -1.42 -12.99 17.12
C GLN A 54 -2.05 -13.08 15.73
N LYS A 55 -3.38 -13.23 15.64
CA LYS A 55 -4.12 -13.20 14.36
C LYS A 55 -3.90 -11.87 13.64
N GLN A 56 -4.01 -10.76 14.36
CA GLN A 56 -3.75 -9.43 13.82
C GLN A 56 -2.30 -9.28 13.33
N SER A 57 -1.32 -9.73 14.12
CA SER A 57 0.09 -9.66 13.76
C SER A 57 0.42 -10.54 12.55
N TYR A 58 -0.20 -11.72 12.47
CA TYR A 58 -0.04 -12.65 11.35
C TYR A 58 -0.58 -12.09 10.04
N VAL A 59 -1.83 -11.58 10.05
CA VAL A 59 -2.45 -10.96 8.87
C VAL A 59 -1.64 -9.75 8.40
N LYS A 60 -1.22 -8.88 9.32
CA LYS A 60 -0.36 -7.73 8.99
C LYS A 60 0.98 -8.15 8.37
N GLY A 61 1.61 -9.20 8.90
CA GLY A 61 2.87 -9.72 8.37
C GLY A 61 2.76 -10.25 6.94
N ILE A 62 1.67 -10.95 6.62
CA ILE A 62 1.39 -11.42 5.25
C ILE A 62 1.20 -10.24 4.31
N LEU A 63 0.35 -9.27 4.67
CA LEU A 63 0.08 -8.11 3.83
C LEU A 63 1.34 -7.27 3.58
N ALA A 64 2.20 -7.10 4.60
CA ALA A 64 3.50 -6.44 4.46
C ALA A 64 4.44 -7.20 3.51
N THR A 65 4.41 -8.53 3.52
CA THR A 65 5.23 -9.36 2.62
C THR A 65 4.75 -9.24 1.17
N ILE A 66 3.44 -9.18 0.94
CA ILE A 66 2.84 -9.01 -0.39
C ILE A 66 3.16 -7.62 -0.96
N LYS A 67 3.15 -6.58 -0.13
CA LYS A 67 3.42 -5.19 -0.54
C LYS A 67 4.85 -4.98 -1.06
N SER A 68 5.82 -5.71 -0.53
CA SER A 68 7.25 -5.48 -0.82
C SER A 68 7.66 -5.90 -2.24
N VAL A 69 8.36 -5.01 -2.96
CA VAL A 69 9.03 -5.35 -4.22
C VAL A 69 10.36 -6.03 -3.91
N ASN A 70 10.41 -7.35 -4.07
CA ASN A 70 11.57 -8.13 -3.64
C ASN A 70 12.85 -7.88 -4.46
N LYS A 71 12.74 -7.46 -5.73
CA LYS A 71 13.90 -7.22 -6.61
C LYS A 71 13.62 -6.14 -7.64
N VAL A 72 14.50 -5.15 -7.73
CA VAL A 72 14.54 -4.16 -8.82
C VAL A 72 15.91 -4.28 -9.49
N ARG A 73 15.95 -4.48 -10.82
CA ARG A 73 17.19 -4.53 -11.59
C ARG A 73 17.26 -3.32 -12.51
N PHE A 74 18.21 -2.44 -12.26
CA PHE A 74 18.53 -1.33 -13.15
C PHE A 74 19.49 -1.83 -14.24
N LEU A 75 19.16 -1.61 -15.51
CA LEU A 75 20.03 -1.94 -16.63
C LEU A 75 20.70 -0.65 -17.09
N ILE A 76 22.03 -0.61 -17.02
CA ILE A 76 22.83 0.50 -17.54
C ILE A 76 23.26 0.08 -18.95
N GLY A 77 22.80 0.80 -19.97
CA GLY A 77 23.22 0.59 -21.36
C GLY A 77 24.62 1.14 -21.59
N THR A 78 25.52 0.30 -22.08
CA THR A 78 26.84 0.67 -22.65
C THR A 78 26.70 1.02 -24.12
#